data_AF-A0A326UIJ6-F1
#
_entry.id   AF-A0A326UIJ6-F1
#
_cell.length_a   1.000
_cell.length_b   1.000
_cell.length_c   1.000
_cell.angle_alpha   90.00
_cell.angle_beta   90.00
_cell.angle_gamma   90.00
#
_symmetry.space_group_name_H-M   'P 1'
#
loop_
_entity.id
_entity.type
_entity.pdbx_description
1 polymer ?
#
loop_
_entity_poly.entity_id
_entity_poly.type
_entity_poly.pdbx_seq_one_letter_code
_entity_poly.pdbx_strand_id
1 'polypeptide(L)'
;MRYCFLVAAILTELGIVIQVFFAGAGIFAQGSWFMYHGILGSTIFLLPLLQLVFGLLGRLPWKINLLSVLVAILIIVQPFLIYPFRAAGIPIVAALHPVNAMLIFLLALTQVLQGRKYTRTTNIQPE
;
A
#
# COMPACT_ATOMS: atom_id res chain seq x y z
N MET A 1 17.40 -8.27 3.13
CA MET A 1 15.99 -8.13 3.54
C MET A 1 15.57 -6.71 3.90
N ARG A 2 16.33 -5.93 4.71
CA ARG A 2 15.99 -4.52 5.00
C ARG A 2 15.93 -3.61 3.77
N TYR A 3 16.86 -3.77 2.82
CA TYR A 3 16.81 -3.07 1.53
C TYR A 3 15.61 -3.50 0.68
N CYS A 4 15.31 -4.80 0.61
CA CYS A 4 14.12 -5.33 -0.07
C CYS A 4 12.83 -4.76 0.51
N PHE A 5 12.74 -4.66 1.83
CA PHE A 5 11.63 -3.98 2.53
C PHE A 5 11.49 -2.53 2.06
N LEU A 6 12.58 -1.76 2.03
CA LEU A 6 12.56 -0.36 1.61
C LEU A 6 12.16 -0.20 0.14
N VAL A 7 12.71 -1.03 -0.75
CA VAL A 7 12.36 -1.02 -2.17
C VAL A 7 10.88 -1.32 -2.36
N ALA A 8 10.37 -2.37 -1.70
CA ALA A 8 8.96 -2.72 -1.75
C ALA A 8 8.08 -1.59 -1.20
N ALA A 9 8.48 -0.93 -0.10
CA ALA A 9 7.75 0.22 0.44
C ALA A 9 7.68 1.39 -0.55
N ILE A 10 8.79 1.71 -1.23
CA ILE A 10 8.83 2.78 -2.23
C ILE A 10 7.94 2.43 -3.43
N LEU A 11 8.02 1.19 -3.93
CA LEU A 11 7.20 0.75 -5.05
C LEU A 11 5.71 0.74 -4.71
N THR A 12 5.35 0.29 -3.51
CA THR A 12 3.98 0.39 -2.98
C THR A 12 3.50 1.83 -2.97
N GLU A 13 4.27 2.74 -2.36
CA GLU A 13 3.92 4.16 -2.23
C GLU A 13 3.69 4.82 -3.60
N LEU A 14 4.64 4.64 -4.53
CA LEU A 14 4.52 5.14 -5.90
C LEU A 14 3.32 4.53 -6.63
N GLY A 15 3.09 3.23 -6.45
CA GLY A 15 1.95 2.53 -7.03
C GLY A 15 0.61 3.09 -6.53
N ILE A 16 0.51 3.44 -5.25
CA ILE A 16 -0.69 4.09 -4.69
C ILE A 16 -0.91 5.46 -5.32
N VAL A 17 0.13 6.29 -5.45
CA VAL A 17 0.02 7.61 -6.11
C VAL A 17 -0.48 7.47 -7.54
N ILE A 18 0.06 6.52 -8.31
CA ILE A 18 -0.38 6.26 -9.69
C ILE A 18 -1.82 5.73 -9.72
N GLN A 19 -2.21 4.87 -8.77
CA GLN A 19 -3.60 4.42 -8.67
C GLN A 19 -4.59 5.56 -8.39
N VAL A 20 -4.24 6.49 -7.50
CA VAL A 20 -5.06 7.68 -7.21
C VAL A 20 -5.19 8.53 -8.47
N PHE A 21 -4.10 8.71 -9.21
CA PHE A 21 -4.14 9.39 -10.51
C PHE A 21 -5.09 8.69 -11.51
N PHE A 22 -5.00 7.37 -11.68
CA PHE A 22 -5.91 6.64 -12.59
C PHE A 22 -7.37 6.69 -12.13
N ALA A 23 -7.65 6.64 -10.83
CA ALA A 23 -9.00 6.83 -10.31
C ALA A 23 -9.53 8.24 -10.62
N GLY A 24 -8.70 9.28 -10.40
CA GLY A 24 -9.03 10.65 -10.75
C GLY A 24 -9.26 10.83 -12.26
N ALA A 25 -8.40 10.26 -13.11
CA ALA A 25 -8.58 10.26 -14.56
C ALA A 25 -9.87 9.53 -14.98
N GLY A 26 -10.28 8.49 -14.25
CA GLY A 26 -11.57 7.82 -14.41
C GLY A 26 -12.77 8.74 -14.19
N ILE A 27 -12.65 9.67 -13.24
CA ILE A 27 -13.69 10.64 -12.89
C ILE A 27 -13.68 11.83 -13.86
N PHE A 28 -12.51 12.42 -14.10
CA PHE A 28 -12.40 13.74 -14.74
C PHE A 28 -12.07 13.70 -16.23
N ALA A 29 -11.49 12.60 -16.75
CA ALA A 29 -11.13 12.48 -18.16
C ALA A 29 -12.07 11.50 -18.89
N GLN A 30 -12.01 10.21 -18.55
CA GLN A 30 -12.88 9.17 -19.15
C GLN A 30 -12.95 7.93 -18.26
N GLY A 31 -14.14 7.31 -18.18
CA GLY A 31 -14.36 6.15 -17.31
C GLY A 31 -13.48 4.93 -17.61
N SER A 32 -12.93 4.80 -18.82
CA SER A 32 -12.00 3.70 -19.16
C SER A 32 -10.72 3.69 -18.32
N TRP A 33 -10.33 4.82 -17.72
CA TRP A 33 -9.16 4.87 -16.81
C TRP A 33 -9.35 4.04 -15.53
N PHE A 34 -10.59 3.74 -15.13
CA PHE A 34 -10.84 2.81 -14.01
C PHE A 34 -10.31 1.40 -14.29
N MET A 35 -10.19 0.99 -15.57
CA MET A 35 -9.55 -0.27 -15.94
C MET A 35 -8.07 -0.27 -15.52
N TYR A 36 -7.33 0.81 -15.84
CA TYR A 36 -5.91 0.93 -15.46
C TYR A 36 -5.74 1.02 -13.95
N HIS A 37 -6.64 1.71 -13.25
CA HIS A 37 -6.69 1.71 -11.79
C HIS A 37 -6.82 0.28 -11.23
N GLY A 38 -7.79 -0.51 -11.72
CA GLY A 38 -8.03 -1.88 -11.26
C GLY A 38 -6.89 -2.85 -11.61
N ILE A 39 -6.31 -2.74 -12.82
CA ILE A 39 -5.15 -3.55 -13.23
C ILE A 39 -3.97 -3.27 -12.32
N LEU A 40 -3.59 -1.99 -12.16
CA LEU A 40 -2.47 -1.62 -11.31
C LEU A 40 -2.70 -2.05 -9.87
N GLY A 41 -3.91 -1.84 -9.32
CA GLY A 41 -4.26 -2.28 -7.98
C GLY A 41 -4.08 -3.77 -7.76
N SER A 42 -4.49 -4.58 -8.74
CA SER A 42 -4.28 -6.04 -8.70
C SER A 42 -2.80 -6.41 -8.81
N THR A 43 -2.02 -5.70 -9.62
CA THR A 43 -0.58 -5.94 -9.79
C THR A 43 0.22 -5.60 -8.53
N ILE A 44 -0.04 -4.46 -7.90
CA ILE A 44 0.76 -3.99 -6.76
C ILE A 44 0.29 -4.58 -5.42
N PHE A 45 -0.84 -5.29 -5.38
CA PHE A 45 -1.41 -5.91 -4.18
C PHE A 45 -0.41 -6.78 -3.40
N LEU A 46 0.50 -7.46 -4.09
CA LEU A 46 1.49 -8.34 -3.45
C LEU A 46 2.62 -7.57 -2.75
N LEU A 47 2.93 -6.33 -3.16
CA LEU A 47 4.09 -5.61 -2.62
C LEU A 47 3.98 -5.37 -1.11
N PRO A 48 2.83 -4.95 -0.55
CA PRO A 48 2.70 -4.73 0.89
C PRO A 48 2.68 -6.03 1.71
N LEU A 49 2.22 -7.13 1.10
CA LEU A 49 2.33 -8.45 1.72
C LEU A 49 3.80 -8.89 1.80
N LEU A 50 4.56 -8.66 0.73
CA LEU A 50 6.01 -8.92 0.71
C LEU A 50 6.76 -8.02 1.69
N GLN A 51 6.34 -6.79 1.92
CA GLN A 51 6.93 -5.92 2.96
C GLN A 51 6.82 -6.55 4.36
N LEU A 52 5.71 -7.21 4.70
CA LEU A 52 5.61 -7.93 5.97
C LEU A 52 6.66 -9.05 6.05
N VAL A 53 6.78 -9.86 5.01
CA VAL A 53 7.78 -10.94 4.94
C VAL A 53 9.20 -10.39 5.06
N PHE A 54 9.54 -9.36 4.29
CA PHE A 54 10.87 -8.75 4.31
C PHE A 54 11.17 -8.05 5.64
N GLY A 55 10.17 -7.49 6.31
CA GLY A 55 10.33 -6.87 7.63
C GLY A 55 10.67 -7.90 8.71
N LEU A 56 9.97 -9.04 8.71
CA LEU A 56 10.23 -10.17 9.60
C LEU A 56 11.62 -10.78 9.34
N LEU A 57 11.93 -11.14 8.09
CA LEU A 57 13.23 -11.70 7.72
C LEU A 57 14.38 -10.70 7.89
N GLY A 58 14.10 -9.40 7.74
CA GLY A 58 15.05 -8.32 7.97
C GLY A 58 15.27 -7.95 9.44
N ARG A 59 14.58 -8.66 10.36
CA ARG A 59 14.61 -8.42 11.80
C ARG A 59 14.38 -6.94 12.11
N LEU A 60 13.42 -6.32 11.42
CA LEU A 60 12.99 -4.95 11.71
C LEU A 60 12.26 -4.92 13.06
N PRO A 61 12.29 -3.78 13.78
CA PRO A 61 11.57 -3.62 15.03
C PRO A 61 10.09 -4.00 14.93
N TRP A 62 9.54 -4.58 16.00
CA TRP A 62 8.16 -5.08 16.03
C TRP A 62 7.12 -4.03 15.60
N LYS A 63 7.35 -2.75 15.92
CA LYS A 63 6.48 -1.64 15.52
C LYS A 63 6.36 -1.50 13.99
N ILE A 64 7.44 -1.75 13.25
CA ILE A 64 7.42 -1.72 11.78
C ILE A 64 6.66 -2.92 11.23
N ASN A 65 6.91 -4.10 11.79
CA ASN A 65 6.18 -5.30 11.37
C ASN A 65 4.68 -5.17 11.65
N LEU A 66 4.30 -4.55 12.78
CA LEU A 66 2.89 -4.24 13.07
C LEU A 66 2.29 -3.28 12.04
N LEU A 67 3.02 -2.24 11.61
CA LEU A 67 2.57 -1.38 10.51
C LEU A 67 2.39 -2.17 9.21
N SER A 68 3.29 -3.10 8.90
CA SER A 68 3.15 -3.98 7.73
C SER A 68 1.94 -4.90 7.82
N VAL A 69 1.65 -5.46 9.00
CA VAL A 69 0.42 -6.24 9.23
C VAL A 69 -0.81 -5.36 9.01
N LEU A 70 -0.83 -4.15 9.56
CA LEU A 70 -1.95 -3.22 9.40
C LEU A 70 -2.18 -2.87 7.93
N VAL A 71 -1.13 -2.49 7.20
CA VAL A 71 -1.22 -2.20 5.75
C VAL A 71 -1.71 -3.42 4.98
N ALA A 72 -1.20 -4.62 5.28
CA ALA A 72 -1.65 -5.86 4.64
C ALA A 72 -3.15 -6.12 4.84
N ILE A 73 -3.64 -5.94 6.08
CA ILE A 73 -5.08 -6.07 6.38
C ILE A 73 -5.89 -5.04 5.59
N LEU A 74 -5.49 -3.76 5.64
CA LEU A 74 -6.23 -2.69 4.95
C LEU A 74 -6.28 -2.88 3.44
N ILE A 75 -5.21 -3.43 2.84
CA ILE A 75 -5.17 -3.72 1.40
C ILE A 75 -6.06 -4.89 1.01
N ILE A 76 -6.15 -5.92 1.86
CA ILE A 76 -7.10 -7.02 1.68
C ILE A 76 -8.53 -6.49 1.77
N VAL A 77 -8.81 -5.57 2.71
CA VAL A 77 -10.13 -4.94 2.89
C VAL A 77 -10.56 -4.11 1.68
N GLN A 78 -9.63 -3.56 0.89
CA GLN A 78 -9.97 -2.66 -0.23
C GLN A 78 -11.02 -3.20 -1.22
N PRO A 79 -10.86 -4.39 -1.82
CA PRO A 79 -11.89 -4.97 -2.69
C PRO A 79 -13.21 -5.26 -1.96
N PHE A 80 -13.17 -5.60 -0.66
CA PHE A 80 -14.38 -5.83 0.14
C PHE A 80 -15.15 -4.52 0.41
N LEU A 81 -14.51 -3.36 0.37
CA LEU A 81 -15.25 -2.09 0.44
C LEU A 81 -16.07 -1.83 -0.84
N ILE A 82 -15.71 -2.43 -1.98
CA ILE A 82 -16.41 -2.22 -3.25
C ILE A 82 -17.42 -3.33 -3.52
N TYR A 83 -16.96 -4.57 -3.72
CA TYR A 83 -17.75 -5.63 -4.35
C TYR A 83 -19.01 -6.02 -3.56
N PRO A 84 -18.92 -6.42 -2.26
CA PRO A 84 -20.09 -6.87 -1.53
C PRO A 84 -21.09 -5.74 -1.27
N PHE A 85 -20.63 -4.52 -0.98
CA PHE A 85 -21.53 -3.40 -0.66
C PHE A 85 -22.25 -2.86 -1.89
N ARG A 86 -21.61 -2.87 -3.07
CA ARG A 86 -22.30 -2.61 -4.33
C ARG A 86 -23.34 -3.68 -4.65
N ALA A 87 -22.98 -4.96 -4.47
CA ALA A 87 -23.90 -6.08 -4.69
C ALA A 87 -25.11 -6.06 -3.73
N ALA A 88 -24.91 -5.60 -2.50
CA ALA A 88 -25.97 -5.45 -1.50
C ALA A 88 -26.83 -4.19 -1.68
N GLY A 89 -26.58 -3.36 -2.70
CA GLY A 89 -27.35 -2.13 -2.94
C GLY A 89 -27.03 -0.97 -2.00
N ILE A 90 -25.87 -0.98 -1.34
CA ILE A 90 -25.44 0.05 -0.38
C ILE A 90 -24.16 0.76 -0.88
N PRO A 91 -24.20 1.46 -2.03
CA PRO A 91 -23.01 2.02 -2.68
C PRO A 91 -22.32 3.11 -1.85
N ILE A 92 -23.03 3.73 -0.89
CA ILE A 92 -22.44 4.74 -0.01
C ILE A 92 -21.33 4.16 0.88
N VAL A 93 -21.42 2.89 1.28
CA VAL A 93 -20.35 2.22 2.04
C VAL A 93 -19.11 2.03 1.18
N ALA A 94 -19.27 1.88 -0.14
CA ALA A 94 -18.14 1.82 -1.06
C ALA A 94 -17.35 3.14 -1.14
N ALA A 95 -17.91 4.26 -0.66
CA ALA A 95 -17.16 5.50 -0.48
C ALA A 95 -16.08 5.42 0.61
N LEU A 96 -16.08 4.37 1.45
CA LEU A 96 -14.97 4.09 2.37
C LEU A 96 -13.71 3.60 1.64
N HIS A 97 -13.82 3.11 0.40
CA HIS A 97 -12.67 2.69 -0.41
C HIS A 97 -11.58 3.78 -0.54
N PRO A 98 -11.89 5.01 -1.01
CA PRO A 98 -10.89 6.09 -1.08
C PRO A 98 -10.41 6.55 0.31
N VAL A 99 -11.25 6.50 1.35
CA VAL A 99 -10.83 6.83 2.74
C VAL A 99 -9.79 5.83 3.24
N ASN A 100 -10.03 4.54 3.02
CA ASN A 100 -9.08 3.48 3.33
C ASN A 100 -7.80 3.62 2.48
N ALA A 101 -7.90 4.07 1.23
CA ALA A 101 -6.72 4.30 0.37
C ALA A 101 -5.83 5.42 0.91
N MET A 102 -6.42 6.51 1.42
CA MET A 102 -5.67 7.58 2.09
C MET A 102 -4.96 7.08 3.35
N LEU A 103 -5.62 6.23 4.15
CA LEU A 103 -4.99 5.63 5.33
C LEU A 103 -3.80 4.74 4.93
N ILE A 104 -3.98 3.88 3.92
CA ILE A 104 -2.90 3.03 3.38
C ILE A 104 -1.73 3.88 2.88
N PHE A 105 -2.01 4.96 2.14
CA PHE A 105 -0.99 5.91 1.68
C PHE A 105 -0.15 6.46 2.84
N LEU A 106 -0.78 7.00 3.88
CA LEU A 106 -0.06 7.57 5.03
C LEU A 106 0.81 6.52 5.75
N LEU A 107 0.31 5.29 5.87
CA LEU A 107 1.03 4.19 6.50
C LEU A 107 2.18 3.68 5.62
N ALA A 108 1.99 3.58 4.30
CA ALA A 108 3.02 3.20 3.34
C ALA A 108 4.15 4.24 3.28
N LEU A 109 3.82 5.53 3.26
CA LEU A 109 4.78 6.61 3.38
C LEU A 109 5.60 6.50 4.69
N THR A 110 4.91 6.21 5.79
CA THR A 110 5.56 5.99 7.09
C THR A 110 6.54 4.81 7.05
N GLN A 111 6.21 3.72 6.34
CA GLN A 111 7.11 2.59 6.14
C GLN A 111 8.34 2.96 5.29
N VAL A 112 8.19 3.82 4.26
CA VAL A 112 9.33 4.34 3.48
C VAL A 112 10.27 5.14 4.37
N LEU A 113 9.74 6.07 5.15
CA LEU A 113 10.52 6.93 6.04
C LEU A 113 11.27 6.11 7.09
N GLN A 114 10.60 5.14 7.72
CA GLN A 114 11.24 4.26 8.68
C GLN A 114 12.25 3.33 8.01
N GLY A 115 11.92 2.73 6.86
CA GLY A 115 12.81 1.86 6.10
C GLY A 115 14.16 2.52 5.78
N ARG A 116 14.15 3.79 5.37
CA ARG A 116 15.37 4.60 5.13
C ARG A 116 16.24 4.75 6.38
N LYS A 117 15.63 4.91 7.55
CA LYS A 117 16.35 5.03 8.83
C LYS A 117 17.11 3.74 9.15
N TYR A 118 16.48 2.58 8.97
CA TYR A 118 17.05 1.27 9.32
C TYR A 118 18.01 0.68 8.28
N THR A 119 18.02 1.20 7.06
CA THR A 119 19.05 0.87 6.06
C THR A 119 20.28 1.78 6.18
N ARG A 120 20.13 3.04 6.61
CA ARG A 120 21.27 3.94 6.85
C ARG A 120 22.10 3.57 8.07
N THR A 121 21.47 3.11 9.15
CA THR A 121 22.17 2.79 10.42
C THR A 121 23.14 1.62 10.31
N THR A 122 22.92 0.70 9.37
CA THR A 122 23.85 -0.42 9.11
C THR A 122 25.11 -0.03 8.36
N ASN A 123 25.18 1.17 7.75
CA ASN A 123 26.34 1.61 6.96
C ASN A 123 27.36 2.44 7.76
N ILE A 124 27.22 2.57 9.09
CA ILE A 124 28.05 3.47 9.93
C ILE A 124 28.85 2.69 10.99
N GLN A 125 28.98 1.37 10.90
CA GLN A 125 30.01 0.65 11.68
C GLN A 125 31.24 0.43 10.80
N PRO A 126 32.32 1.22 10.95
CA PRO A 126 33.63 0.79 10.50
C PRO A 126 34.12 -0.35 11.43
N GLU A 127 34.73 -1.34 10.80
CA GLU A 127 35.42 -2.46 11.46
C GLU A 127 36.64 -1.98 12.25
#